data_AF-A0A4E9EIJ4-F1
#
_entry.id   AF-A0A4E9EIJ4-F1
#
_cell.length_a   1.000
_cell.length_b   1.000
_cell.length_c   1.000
_cell.angle_alpha   90.00
_cell.angle_beta   90.00
_cell.angle_gamma   90.00
#
_symmetry.space_group_name_H-M   'P 1'
#
loop_
_entity.id
_entity.type
_entity.pdbx_description
1 polymer ?
#
loop_
_entity_poly.entity_id
_entity_poly.type
_entity_poly.pdbx_seq_one_letter_code
_entity_poly.pdbx_strand_id
1 'polypeptide(L)'
;MFSGWQHLESIFEPHRCRRQGTGKMMRQSIRPLRAFSSEVSWIARRTQASLAKPGDLVPNKPEPSKNEQEPRFPRSIQALHLKPLKREAEHGIPSCDLQLRSFSVQPLEFFSDFALRAAYYLGLPAYGPVPLPRITERWTVPRDNFIFKKSQENFERKTLRRLIQIRDGNPETVQLWLAYLRKHQFYGVGMKANMWEFSELGEGKKMDALPEAEKGEIDAKWSHIGQTKTIGTMEKVEQILNQRRFREAAGLRVPPTTEAASIPSEDIVSKMPPVKIPNPRVIFSGIQPTGVPHLGNYVGALRQWVQLQRTEPDAKLIYSIVDLHAITMPQPPEQLRRRKREALAALLAIGIDPGRATLFYQSSVPAHSELMWILSCTASSKLNLGEESTIDDKQAGSRLKLGLFSYPVLQAADILVHRATHVPVGHDQQQHLEFARECVTNFNAAYGSHLVSPQTLIPPVHRVMSLNDPTSKMSKSHKSEKSRILITDSPEDIKAKIGSAKTDSIPGITYNQTERPGISNLLDILSIFDPEGRKGVDLAEQYSDISPKQLKDMVTDAVVGGLAGIRDKYLELLDKGDGYLDSVEKIGAQKAQKSADDTMQIVRDSVGL
;
A
#
# COMPACT_ATOMS: atom_id res chain seq x y z
N MET A 1 25.30 62.37 17.25
CA MET A 1 25.00 61.93 18.62
C MET A 1 25.54 60.50 18.73
N PHE A 2 26.85 60.37 18.96
CA PHE A 2 27.47 60.03 20.25
C PHE A 2 27.01 58.65 20.74
N SER A 3 27.78 57.57 20.45
CA SER A 3 28.93 57.03 21.24
C SER A 3 28.45 56.16 22.40
N GLY A 4 29.02 55.02 22.80
CA GLY A 4 30.29 54.31 22.62
C GLY A 4 30.16 53.06 23.51
N TRP A 5 30.92 51.98 23.41
CA TRP A 5 32.37 51.82 23.58
C TRP A 5 32.69 50.37 23.08
N GLN A 6 33.59 50.16 22.12
CA GLN A 6 35.05 49.91 22.28
C GLN A 6 35.40 48.63 23.06
N HIS A 7 36.45 47.85 22.79
CA HIS A 7 37.36 47.53 21.68
C HIS A 7 38.41 46.55 22.27
N LEU A 8 39.13 45.79 21.43
CA LEU A 8 40.53 45.29 21.56
C LEU A 8 40.67 44.06 20.63
N GLU A 9 41.13 44.22 19.38
CA GLU A 9 42.54 44.19 18.90
C GLU A 9 43.21 42.83 19.08
N SER A 10 43.44 42.07 17.99
CA SER A 10 44.72 41.88 17.23
C SER A 10 45.76 41.06 18.03
N ILE A 11 46.59 40.15 17.51
CA ILE A 11 47.69 40.27 16.55
C ILE A 11 48.15 38.83 16.12
N PHE A 12 48.78 38.74 14.93
CA PHE A 12 49.93 37.87 14.51
C PHE A 12 49.77 36.77 13.44
N GLU A 13 50.78 36.83 12.56
CA GLU A 13 51.08 36.21 11.27
C GLU A 13 51.23 34.66 11.18
N PRO A 14 51.29 34.11 9.94
CA PRO A 14 51.55 32.71 9.68
C PRO A 14 53.05 32.38 9.63
N HIS A 15 53.50 31.45 10.47
CA HIS A 15 54.86 30.90 10.37
C HIS A 15 54.99 29.81 9.29
N ARG A 16 55.75 30.15 8.25
CA ARG A 16 56.53 29.20 7.44
C ARG A 16 57.49 28.43 8.33
N CYS A 17 57.62 27.11 8.13
CA CYS A 17 58.82 26.38 8.52
C CYS A 17 59.45 25.63 7.32
N ARG A 18 60.66 26.11 7.03
CA ARG A 18 61.82 25.66 6.24
C ARG A 18 61.84 24.30 5.49
N ARG A 19 62.37 24.41 4.27
CA ARG A 19 63.10 23.40 3.49
C ARG A 19 64.50 23.12 4.07
N GLN A 20 64.93 21.86 3.95
CA GLN A 20 66.27 21.32 3.61
C GLN A 20 66.08 19.79 3.64
N GLY A 21 66.61 18.90 2.81
CA GLY A 21 67.54 18.92 1.69
C GLY A 21 67.97 17.46 1.46
N THR A 22 68.06 17.04 0.20
CA THR A 22 68.90 15.94 -0.34
C THR A 22 68.72 14.49 0.14
N GLY A 23 68.42 13.59 -0.81
CA GLY A 23 69.24 12.38 -0.99
C GLY A 23 68.55 11.01 -1.04
N LYS A 24 68.84 10.29 -2.13
CA LYS A 24 68.83 8.82 -2.35
C LYS A 24 67.52 8.12 -2.72
N MET A 25 67.45 7.81 -4.03
CA MET A 25 66.76 6.64 -4.57
C MET A 25 67.22 5.36 -3.86
N MET A 26 66.27 4.52 -3.46
CA MET A 26 66.49 3.10 -3.20
C MET A 26 65.33 2.29 -3.78
N ARG A 27 65.67 1.38 -4.69
CA ARG A 27 64.81 0.30 -5.21
C ARG A 27 64.68 -0.79 -4.15
N GLN A 28 63.47 -1.20 -3.80
CA GLN A 28 63.15 -2.55 -3.26
C GLN A 28 61.70 -2.89 -3.67
N SER A 29 61.52 -3.68 -4.73
CA SER A 29 61.26 -5.13 -4.71
C SER A 29 59.87 -5.52 -4.13
N ILE A 30 58.94 -5.71 -5.06
CA ILE A 30 57.62 -6.32 -4.83
C ILE A 30 57.83 -7.83 -4.79
N ARG A 31 57.47 -8.49 -3.68
CA ARG A 31 57.32 -9.95 -3.61
C ARG A 31 55.87 -10.34 -3.93
N PRO A 32 55.61 -11.30 -4.83
CA PRO A 32 54.29 -11.86 -5.05
C PRO A 32 54.00 -13.00 -4.06
N LEU A 33 52.77 -13.06 -3.57
CA LEU A 33 52.24 -14.20 -2.80
C LEU A 33 51.82 -15.32 -3.76
N ARG A 34 52.22 -16.53 -3.38
CA ARG A 34 52.17 -17.77 -4.15
C ARG A 34 50.74 -18.25 -4.43
N ALA A 35 50.57 -18.75 -5.65
CA ALA A 35 49.51 -19.65 -6.04
C ALA A 35 49.70 -21.04 -5.43
N PHE A 36 48.61 -21.69 -5.04
CA PHE A 36 48.54 -23.14 -4.93
C PHE A 36 47.34 -23.61 -5.76
N SER A 37 47.63 -24.35 -6.82
CA SER A 37 46.65 -25.07 -7.62
C SER A 37 46.22 -26.35 -6.90
N SER A 38 44.97 -26.74 -7.10
CA SER A 38 44.62 -28.15 -7.15
C SER A 38 43.53 -28.34 -8.20
N GLU A 39 43.92 -29.00 -9.29
CA GLU A 39 43.03 -29.62 -10.26
C GLU A 39 42.34 -30.80 -9.60
N VAL A 40 41.05 -31.00 -9.90
CA VAL A 40 40.39 -32.29 -9.69
C VAL A 40 39.72 -32.70 -11.00
N SER A 41 40.24 -33.80 -11.55
CA SER A 41 39.79 -34.46 -12.76
C SER A 41 38.52 -35.28 -12.52
N TRP A 42 37.58 -35.24 -13.47
CA TRP A 42 36.45 -36.16 -13.52
C TRP A 42 36.79 -37.32 -14.46
N ILE A 43 37.25 -38.44 -13.90
CA ILE A 43 37.36 -39.72 -14.62
C ILE A 43 36.06 -40.49 -14.43
N ALA A 44 35.40 -40.78 -15.55
CA ALA A 44 34.26 -41.68 -15.66
C ALA A 44 34.61 -43.08 -15.14
N ARG A 45 33.75 -43.65 -14.29
CA ARG A 45 33.74 -45.10 -14.03
C ARG A 45 32.38 -45.68 -14.35
N ARG A 46 32.40 -46.56 -15.36
CA ARG A 46 31.37 -47.55 -15.69
C ARG A 46 31.03 -48.39 -14.45
N THR A 47 29.75 -48.51 -14.14
CA THR A 47 29.22 -49.54 -13.26
C THR A 47 29.08 -50.85 -14.05
N GLN A 48 29.86 -51.86 -13.68
CA GLN A 48 29.53 -53.26 -13.96
C GLN A 48 28.63 -53.77 -12.84
N ALA A 49 27.48 -54.33 -13.21
CA ALA A 49 26.59 -55.03 -12.30
C ALA A 49 27.21 -56.37 -11.91
N SER A 50 27.34 -56.63 -10.60
CA SER A 50 27.59 -57.98 -10.07
C SER A 50 26.46 -58.39 -9.14
N LEU A 51 25.92 -59.57 -9.40
CA LEU A 51 24.87 -60.25 -8.66
C LEU A 51 25.39 -60.69 -7.28
N ALA A 52 24.72 -60.26 -6.20
CA ALA A 52 24.92 -60.83 -4.86
C ALA A 52 23.78 -61.81 -4.52
N LYS A 53 24.16 -62.97 -3.97
CA LYS A 53 23.26 -64.06 -3.55
C LYS A 53 22.60 -63.76 -2.19
N PRO A 54 21.42 -64.33 -1.90
CA PRO A 54 20.68 -64.05 -0.67
C PRO A 54 21.10 -64.99 0.46
N GLY A 55 21.47 -64.41 1.59
CA GLY A 55 21.79 -65.12 2.84
C GLY A 55 22.96 -64.43 3.51
N ASP A 56 22.75 -64.01 4.77
CA ASP A 56 23.65 -63.26 5.67
C ASP A 56 23.46 -61.73 5.58
N LEU A 57 23.08 -60.93 6.60
CA LEU A 57 22.97 -61.07 8.06
C LEU A 57 22.10 -59.91 8.61
N VAL A 58 21.30 -60.20 9.65
CA VAL A 58 20.91 -59.39 10.83
C VAL A 58 20.48 -57.90 10.65
N PRO A 59 19.32 -57.46 11.19
CA PRO A 59 18.90 -56.07 11.11
C PRO A 59 19.81 -55.15 11.93
N ASN A 60 20.67 -54.41 11.23
CA ASN A 60 21.41 -53.30 11.80
C ASN A 60 20.44 -52.22 12.29
N LYS A 61 20.52 -51.96 13.60
CA LYS A 61 20.01 -50.76 14.26
C LYS A 61 20.44 -49.53 13.43
N PRO A 62 19.55 -48.62 13.03
CA PRO A 62 19.95 -47.47 12.23
C PRO A 62 20.90 -46.61 13.05
N GLU A 63 22.17 -46.53 12.63
CA GLU A 63 23.09 -45.50 13.09
C GLU A 63 22.50 -44.12 12.73
N PRO A 64 22.54 -43.13 13.63
CA PRO A 64 22.11 -41.79 13.29
C PRO A 64 23.04 -41.24 12.20
N SER A 65 22.47 -40.96 11.03
CA SER A 65 23.17 -40.34 9.92
C SER A 65 23.71 -38.98 10.35
N LYS A 66 24.98 -38.72 10.06
CA LYS A 66 25.70 -37.45 10.30
C LYS A 66 25.17 -36.32 9.40
N ASN A 67 23.89 -35.99 9.49
CA ASN A 67 23.25 -34.85 8.81
C ASN A 67 22.27 -34.11 9.75
N GLU A 68 22.54 -34.11 11.06
CA GLU A 68 21.80 -33.29 12.01
C GLU A 68 22.56 -32.01 12.30
N GLN A 69 22.23 -30.94 11.55
CA GLN A 69 22.19 -29.52 11.98
C GLN A 69 22.00 -28.55 10.79
N GLU A 70 21.34 -28.93 9.69
CA GLU A 70 20.81 -27.92 8.77
C GLU A 70 19.49 -27.39 9.32
N PRO A 71 19.31 -26.06 9.45
CA PRO A 71 18.05 -25.48 9.87
C PRO A 71 16.95 -25.95 8.91
N ARG A 72 15.90 -26.58 9.44
CA ARG A 72 14.72 -26.96 8.65
C ARG A 72 14.01 -25.69 8.18
N PHE A 73 14.40 -25.19 7.02
CA PHE A 73 13.75 -24.05 6.40
C PHE A 73 12.27 -24.40 6.12
N PRO A 74 11.34 -23.45 6.28
CA PRO A 74 9.97 -23.58 5.76
C PRO A 74 9.98 -24.04 4.30
N ARG A 75 8.99 -24.86 3.88
CA ARG A 75 8.92 -25.39 2.50
C ARG A 75 9.01 -24.31 1.41
N SER A 76 8.52 -23.10 1.69
CA SER A 76 8.63 -21.92 0.82
C SER A 76 10.07 -21.44 0.63
N ILE A 77 10.90 -21.52 1.66
CA ILE A 77 12.33 -21.16 1.61
C ILE A 77 13.15 -22.30 1.01
N GLN A 78 12.80 -23.56 1.29
CA GLN A 78 13.42 -24.72 0.62
C GLN A 78 13.24 -24.65 -0.90
N ALA A 79 12.06 -24.21 -1.36
CA ALA A 79 11.77 -24.07 -2.78
C ALA A 79 12.72 -23.09 -3.50
N LEU A 80 13.22 -22.05 -2.83
CA LEU A 80 14.20 -21.10 -3.39
C LEU A 80 15.57 -21.73 -3.65
N HIS A 81 15.93 -22.76 -2.89
CA HIS A 81 17.19 -23.49 -3.04
C HIS A 81 17.10 -24.65 -4.04
N LEU A 82 15.90 -24.98 -4.51
CA LEU A 82 15.66 -26.01 -5.51
C LEU A 82 15.57 -25.37 -6.90
N LYS A 83 16.24 -25.97 -7.88
CA LYS A 83 16.14 -25.54 -9.28
C LYS A 83 14.68 -25.62 -9.75
N PRO A 84 14.19 -24.64 -10.53
CA PRO A 84 12.83 -24.66 -11.03
C PRO A 84 12.61 -25.90 -11.91
N LEU A 85 11.48 -26.57 -11.69
CA LEU A 85 11.08 -27.71 -12.50
C LEU A 85 10.81 -27.23 -13.93
N LYS A 86 11.22 -28.03 -14.92
CA LYS A 86 11.08 -27.73 -16.35
C LYS A 86 10.26 -28.83 -17.02
N ARG A 87 9.47 -28.44 -18.02
CA ARG A 87 8.78 -29.37 -18.93
C ARG A 87 9.54 -29.42 -20.24
N GLU A 88 9.56 -30.60 -20.86
CA GLU A 88 10.13 -30.77 -22.19
C GLU A 88 9.15 -30.26 -23.25
N ALA A 89 9.68 -29.73 -24.34
CA ALA A 89 8.93 -29.21 -25.46
C ALA A 89 8.75 -30.34 -26.49
N GLU A 90 7.55 -30.50 -27.05
CA GLU A 90 7.22 -31.59 -27.99
C GLU A 90 7.77 -31.33 -29.40
N HIS A 91 7.74 -30.08 -29.85
CA HIS A 91 8.14 -29.64 -31.19
C HIS A 91 9.25 -28.58 -31.17
N GLY A 92 9.50 -27.94 -30.03
CA GLY A 92 10.58 -26.99 -29.81
C GLY A 92 10.39 -25.63 -30.49
N ILE A 93 9.17 -25.29 -30.91
CA ILE A 93 8.82 -24.08 -31.65
C ILE A 93 8.73 -22.89 -30.68
N PRO A 94 9.44 -21.77 -30.90
CA PRO A 94 9.37 -20.62 -30.00
C PRO A 94 8.03 -19.90 -30.10
N SER A 95 7.32 -19.80 -28.98
CA SER A 95 6.01 -19.13 -28.88
C SER A 95 6.11 -17.73 -28.24
N CYS A 96 7.04 -17.55 -27.29
CA CYS A 96 7.23 -16.26 -26.63
C CYS A 96 8.65 -16.08 -26.08
N ASP A 97 9.21 -14.90 -26.27
CA ASP A 97 10.50 -14.47 -25.74
C ASP A 97 10.26 -13.37 -24.71
N LEU A 98 10.53 -13.69 -23.45
CA LEU A 98 10.45 -12.79 -22.31
C LEU A 98 11.84 -12.25 -21.95
N GLN A 99 12.06 -10.97 -22.18
CA GLN A 99 13.27 -10.27 -21.77
C GLN A 99 13.04 -9.51 -20.46
N LEU A 100 13.80 -9.89 -19.43
CA LEU A 100 13.85 -9.23 -18.14
C LEU A 100 15.09 -8.34 -18.05
N ARG A 101 14.95 -7.15 -17.46
CA ARG A 101 16.02 -6.14 -17.36
C ARG A 101 16.05 -5.54 -15.96
N SER A 102 17.21 -5.44 -15.34
CA SER A 102 17.35 -4.77 -14.04
C SER A 102 18.76 -4.21 -13.87
N PHE A 103 18.91 -3.21 -13.00
CA PHE A 103 20.22 -2.70 -12.58
C PHE A 103 20.85 -3.54 -11.46
N SER A 104 20.07 -4.41 -10.81
CA SER A 104 20.52 -5.27 -9.73
C SER A 104 20.38 -6.76 -10.11
N VAL A 105 21.34 -7.57 -9.68
CA VAL A 105 21.37 -9.02 -9.97
C VAL A 105 20.27 -9.76 -9.20
N GLN A 106 20.09 -9.45 -7.91
CA GLN A 106 19.20 -10.20 -7.03
C GLN A 106 17.72 -10.13 -7.46
N PRO A 107 17.13 -8.94 -7.74
CA PRO A 107 15.75 -8.85 -8.24
C PRO A 107 15.57 -9.60 -9.57
N LEU A 108 16.58 -9.50 -10.45
CA LEU A 108 16.55 -10.11 -11.77
C LEU A 108 16.54 -11.64 -11.69
N GLU A 109 17.36 -12.23 -10.82
CA GLU A 109 17.43 -13.68 -10.63
C GLU A 109 16.18 -14.20 -9.92
N PHE A 110 15.73 -13.52 -8.87
CA PHE A 110 14.50 -13.88 -8.16
C PHE A 110 13.30 -13.88 -9.10
N PHE A 111 13.10 -12.81 -9.87
CA PHE A 111 11.96 -12.71 -10.76
C PHE A 111 12.07 -13.67 -11.96
N SER A 112 13.29 -13.98 -12.40
CA SER A 112 13.52 -15.01 -13.42
C SER A 112 13.10 -16.41 -12.94
N ASP A 113 13.43 -16.76 -11.69
CA ASP A 113 13.02 -18.03 -11.07
C ASP A 113 11.49 -18.10 -10.88
N PHE A 114 10.89 -17.01 -10.39
CA PHE A 114 9.44 -16.88 -10.28
C PHE A 114 8.74 -17.09 -11.63
N ALA A 115 9.24 -16.47 -12.70
CA ALA A 115 8.67 -16.58 -14.04
C ALA A 115 8.71 -18.02 -14.58
N LEU A 116 9.80 -18.75 -14.33
CA LEU A 116 9.94 -20.15 -14.71
C LEU A 116 8.99 -21.07 -13.93
N ARG A 117 8.83 -20.85 -12.62
CA ARG A 117 7.88 -21.63 -11.81
C ARG A 117 6.44 -21.38 -12.25
N ALA A 118 6.08 -20.13 -12.52
CA ALA A 118 4.76 -19.78 -13.03
C ALA A 118 4.48 -20.49 -14.36
N ALA A 119 5.45 -20.54 -15.27
CA ALA A 119 5.32 -21.26 -16.54
C ALA A 119 5.12 -22.77 -16.31
N TYR A 120 5.87 -23.37 -15.39
CA TYR A 120 5.76 -24.80 -15.06
C TYR A 120 4.36 -25.20 -14.55
N TYR A 121 3.77 -24.38 -13.66
CA TYR A 121 2.43 -24.64 -13.13
C TYR A 121 1.32 -24.44 -14.17
N LEU A 122 1.50 -23.53 -15.12
CA LEU A 122 0.60 -23.33 -16.26
C LEU A 122 0.81 -24.34 -17.39
N GLY A 123 1.76 -25.26 -17.23
CA GLY A 123 2.05 -26.30 -18.20
C GLY A 123 2.83 -25.87 -19.43
N LEU A 124 3.46 -24.69 -19.39
CA LEU A 124 4.26 -24.16 -20.48
C LEU A 124 5.69 -24.72 -20.46
N PRO A 125 6.22 -25.22 -21.60
CA PRO A 125 7.63 -25.58 -21.74
C PRO A 125 8.52 -24.33 -21.75
N ALA A 126 9.13 -24.01 -20.61
CA ALA A 126 9.98 -22.82 -20.46
C ALA A 126 11.49 -23.16 -20.47
N TYR A 127 12.23 -22.44 -21.31
CA TYR A 127 13.68 -22.47 -21.43
C TYR A 127 14.31 -21.18 -20.88
N GLY A 128 15.44 -21.29 -20.19
CA GLY A 128 16.11 -20.17 -19.53
C GLY A 128 16.40 -20.39 -18.04
N PRO A 129 16.80 -19.32 -17.31
CA PRO A 129 17.00 -17.95 -17.79
C PRO A 129 18.37 -17.80 -18.46
N VAL A 130 18.42 -17.36 -19.72
CA VAL A 130 19.68 -17.15 -20.46
C VAL A 130 20.20 -15.73 -20.22
N PRO A 131 21.45 -15.55 -19.78
CA PRO A 131 22.04 -14.22 -19.63
C PRO A 131 22.25 -13.56 -21.00
N LEU A 132 21.66 -12.38 -21.19
CA LEU A 132 21.87 -11.55 -22.37
C LEU A 132 23.01 -10.55 -22.13
N PRO A 133 23.66 -10.01 -23.18
CA PRO A 133 24.72 -9.02 -23.04
C PRO A 133 24.28 -7.82 -22.20
N ARG A 134 25.08 -7.42 -21.21
CA ARG A 134 24.80 -6.23 -20.40
C ARG A 134 24.89 -4.96 -21.24
N ILE A 135 24.02 -4.00 -20.97
CA ILE A 135 24.09 -2.65 -21.56
C ILE A 135 24.82 -1.76 -20.55
N THR A 136 25.89 -1.10 -21.01
CA THR A 136 26.67 -0.18 -20.19
C THR A 136 26.55 1.22 -20.78
N GLU A 137 25.92 2.12 -20.03
CA GLU A 137 25.82 3.54 -20.39
C GLU A 137 26.75 4.33 -19.47
N ARG A 138 27.49 5.29 -20.03
CA ARG A 138 28.43 6.12 -19.29
C ARG A 138 28.12 7.58 -19.56
N TRP A 139 28.11 8.38 -18.50
CA TRP A 139 27.98 9.82 -18.62
C TRP A 139 28.84 10.52 -17.58
N THR A 140 29.24 11.74 -17.89
CA THR A 140 30.14 12.54 -17.06
C THR A 140 29.37 13.76 -16.55
N VAL A 141 29.41 14.00 -15.25
CA VAL A 141 28.73 15.11 -14.59
C VAL A 141 29.76 15.98 -13.87
N PRO A 142 29.67 17.32 -13.93
CA PRO A 142 30.45 18.19 -13.07
C PRO A 142 30.16 17.89 -11.59
N ARG A 143 31.20 17.84 -10.76
CA ARG A 143 31.06 17.54 -9.31
C ARG A 143 30.40 18.68 -8.51
N ASP A 144 30.30 19.88 -9.09
CA ASP A 144 29.92 21.11 -8.41
C ASP A 144 28.96 21.92 -9.31
N ASN A 145 28.04 22.68 -8.70
CA ASN A 145 27.02 23.47 -9.42
C ASN A 145 27.62 24.66 -10.19
N PHE A 146 28.90 24.96 -9.97
CA PHE A 146 29.59 26.04 -10.66
C PHE A 146 30.13 25.58 -12.02
N ILE A 147 29.59 26.17 -13.08
CA ILE A 147 29.80 25.87 -14.51
C ILE A 147 31.29 25.85 -14.95
N PHE A 148 32.21 26.45 -14.19
CA PHE A 148 33.60 26.68 -14.60
C PHE A 148 34.66 25.79 -13.91
N LYS A 149 34.27 24.75 -13.17
CA LYS A 149 35.22 23.93 -12.39
C LYS A 149 35.65 22.66 -13.14
N LYS A 150 36.97 22.41 -13.22
CA LYS A 150 37.60 21.26 -13.94
C LYS A 150 37.39 19.88 -13.29
N SER A 151 36.54 19.76 -12.27
CA SER A 151 36.32 18.51 -11.52
C SER A 151 35.11 17.77 -12.08
N GLN A 152 35.35 16.70 -12.85
CA GLN A 152 34.32 15.86 -13.45
C GLN A 152 34.22 14.51 -12.73
N GLU A 153 32.99 14.01 -12.55
CA GLU A 153 32.69 12.66 -12.08
C GLU A 153 32.10 11.81 -13.20
N ASN A 154 32.59 10.58 -13.34
CA ASN A 154 32.10 9.64 -14.33
C ASN A 154 31.14 8.65 -13.68
N PHE A 155 29.94 8.55 -14.21
CA PHE A 155 28.92 7.59 -13.80
C PHE A 155 28.79 6.48 -14.86
N GLU A 156 28.58 5.25 -14.40
CA GLU A 156 28.35 4.08 -15.26
C GLU A 156 27.08 3.36 -14.79
N ARG A 157 26.09 3.26 -15.68
CA ARG A 157 24.88 2.44 -15.47
C ARG A 157 25.02 1.13 -16.21
N LYS A 158 24.95 0.03 -15.45
CA LYS A 158 24.98 -1.34 -15.98
C LYS A 158 23.58 -1.93 -15.91
N THR A 159 22.96 -2.16 -17.05
CA THR A 159 21.68 -2.87 -17.16
C THR A 159 21.93 -4.34 -17.48
N LEU A 160 21.58 -5.21 -16.55
CA LEU A 160 21.65 -6.65 -16.70
C LEU A 160 20.37 -7.17 -17.34
N ARG A 161 20.49 -8.21 -18.16
CA ARG A 161 19.38 -8.76 -18.93
C ARG A 161 19.32 -10.30 -18.83
N ARG A 162 18.11 -10.84 -18.78
CA ARG A 162 17.82 -12.29 -18.83
C ARG A 162 16.74 -12.55 -19.88
N LEU A 163 16.87 -13.65 -20.61
CA LEU A 163 15.88 -14.14 -21.56
C LEU A 163 15.26 -15.43 -21.03
N ILE A 164 13.93 -15.49 -21.02
CA ILE A 164 13.15 -16.72 -20.82
C ILE A 164 12.36 -16.95 -22.11
N GLN A 165 12.47 -18.14 -22.68
CA GLN A 165 11.80 -18.50 -23.92
C GLN A 165 10.77 -19.60 -23.63
N ILE A 166 9.51 -19.37 -24.00
CA ILE A 166 8.48 -20.41 -24.00
C ILE A 166 8.47 -21.08 -25.37
N ARG A 167 8.47 -22.41 -25.38
CA ARG A 167 8.36 -23.25 -26.58
C ARG A 167 7.05 -24.01 -26.56
N ASP A 168 6.43 -24.21 -27.72
CA ASP A 168 5.18 -24.96 -27.91
C ASP A 168 4.04 -24.52 -26.97
N GLY A 169 4.02 -23.25 -26.58
CA GLY A 169 3.00 -22.68 -25.69
C GLY A 169 1.76 -22.26 -26.47
N ASN A 170 0.58 -22.66 -25.99
CA ASN A 170 -0.68 -22.13 -26.51
C ASN A 170 -0.74 -20.60 -26.27
N PRO A 171 -1.08 -19.79 -27.29
CA PRO A 171 -1.07 -18.33 -27.19
C PRO A 171 -1.92 -17.79 -26.03
N GLU A 172 -3.09 -18.37 -25.75
CA GLU A 172 -3.95 -17.94 -24.66
C GLU A 172 -3.31 -18.20 -23.28
N THR A 173 -2.64 -19.33 -23.13
CA THR A 173 -1.95 -19.71 -21.88
C THR A 173 -0.69 -18.87 -21.67
N VAL A 174 0.02 -18.54 -22.75
CA VAL A 174 1.16 -17.63 -22.74
C VAL A 174 0.71 -16.21 -22.35
N GLN A 175 -0.42 -15.74 -22.88
CA GLN A 175 -1.00 -14.45 -22.48
C GLN A 175 -1.39 -14.44 -21.00
N LEU A 176 -2.02 -15.51 -20.50
CA LEU A 176 -2.37 -15.64 -19.08
C LEU A 176 -1.11 -15.64 -18.20
N TRP A 177 -0.06 -16.34 -18.63
CA TRP A 177 1.24 -16.33 -17.96
C TRP A 177 1.84 -14.92 -17.93
N LEU A 178 1.89 -14.20 -19.06
CA LEU A 178 2.38 -12.82 -19.12
C LEU A 178 1.55 -11.87 -18.25
N ALA A 179 0.23 -12.02 -18.22
CA ALA A 179 -0.66 -11.25 -17.36
C ALA A 179 -0.39 -11.53 -15.87
N TYR A 180 -0.17 -12.79 -15.52
CA TYR A 180 0.21 -13.21 -14.17
C TYR A 180 1.56 -12.61 -13.74
N LEU A 181 2.56 -12.64 -14.64
CA LEU A 181 3.86 -12.02 -14.39
C LEU A 181 3.75 -10.50 -14.23
N ARG A 182 2.90 -9.84 -15.02
CA ARG A 182 2.66 -8.39 -14.90
C ARG A 182 2.00 -8.03 -13.57
N LYS A 183 1.03 -8.83 -13.11
CA LYS A 183 0.37 -8.64 -11.80
C LYS A 183 1.35 -8.75 -10.64
N HIS A 184 2.32 -9.66 -10.75
CA HIS A 184 3.30 -9.96 -9.69
C HIS A 184 4.71 -9.44 -10.02
N GLN A 185 4.81 -8.42 -10.88
CA GLN A 185 6.09 -7.92 -11.36
C GLN A 185 6.94 -7.40 -10.20
N PHE A 186 8.14 -7.99 -10.04
CA PHE A 186 9.05 -7.58 -8.98
C PHE A 186 9.64 -6.20 -9.30
N TYR A 187 9.70 -5.34 -8.28
CA TYR A 187 10.15 -3.95 -8.44
C TYR A 187 11.59 -3.87 -8.97
N GLY A 188 11.86 -2.87 -9.82
CA GLY A 188 13.17 -2.70 -10.44
C GLY A 188 13.51 -3.75 -11.52
N VAL A 189 12.57 -4.62 -11.91
CA VAL A 189 12.71 -5.52 -13.06
C VAL A 189 11.76 -5.06 -14.18
N GLY A 190 12.32 -4.56 -15.27
CA GLY A 190 11.58 -4.25 -16.50
C GLY A 190 11.36 -5.51 -17.34
N MET A 191 10.16 -5.64 -17.91
CA MET A 191 9.74 -6.79 -18.71
C MET A 191 9.43 -6.35 -20.16
N LYS A 192 9.93 -7.08 -21.15
CA LYS A 192 9.55 -6.95 -22.56
C LYS A 192 9.27 -8.35 -23.10
N ALA A 193 8.05 -8.60 -23.58
CA ALA A 193 7.68 -9.87 -24.17
C ALA A 193 7.44 -9.70 -25.67
N ASN A 194 7.98 -10.61 -26.48
CA ASN A 194 7.62 -10.77 -27.88
C ASN A 194 6.89 -12.11 -28.01
N MET A 195 5.67 -12.11 -28.55
CA MET A 195 4.85 -13.30 -28.71
C MET A 195 4.61 -13.56 -30.19
N TRP A 196 4.69 -14.83 -30.59
CA TRP A 196 4.39 -15.27 -31.95
C TRP A 196 3.11 -16.08 -31.96
N GLU A 197 2.22 -15.76 -32.89
CA GLU A 197 0.97 -16.47 -33.13
C GLU A 197 1.04 -17.11 -34.53
N PHE A 198 0.59 -18.36 -34.64
CA PHE A 198 0.51 -19.04 -35.93
C PHE A 198 -0.87 -18.80 -36.52
N SER A 199 -0.92 -18.13 -37.66
CA SER A 199 -2.12 -18.04 -38.48
C SER A 199 -1.98 -18.83 -39.78
N GLU A 200 -3.11 -19.09 -40.44
CA GLU A 200 -3.14 -19.89 -41.66
C GLU A 200 -2.32 -19.24 -42.79
N LEU A 201 -1.64 -20.09 -43.57
CA LEU A 201 -0.70 -19.69 -44.62
C LEU A 201 -1.43 -18.92 -45.73
N GLY A 202 -1.40 -17.58 -45.69
CA GLY A 202 -2.03 -16.72 -46.69
C GLY A 202 -2.65 -15.42 -46.17
N GLU A 203 -2.75 -15.21 -44.86
CA GLU A 203 -3.38 -14.00 -44.30
C GLU A 203 -2.61 -12.70 -44.54
N GLY A 204 -1.28 -12.74 -44.72
CA GLY A 204 -0.50 -11.54 -45.06
C GLY A 204 -0.96 -10.89 -46.36
N LYS A 205 -1.42 -11.68 -47.34
CA LYS A 205 -1.99 -11.16 -48.60
C LYS A 205 -3.44 -10.69 -48.45
N LYS A 206 -4.17 -11.16 -47.43
CA LYS A 206 -5.52 -10.67 -47.11
C LYS A 206 -5.42 -9.33 -46.36
N MET A 207 -4.50 -9.20 -45.40
CA MET A 207 -4.26 -7.95 -44.64
C MET A 207 -3.90 -6.74 -45.53
N ASP A 208 -3.18 -6.94 -46.64
CA ASP A 208 -2.88 -5.86 -47.60
C ASP A 208 -4.07 -5.49 -48.52
N ALA A 209 -5.08 -6.35 -48.64
CA ALA A 209 -6.22 -6.17 -49.55
C ALA A 209 -7.55 -5.79 -48.85
N LEU A 210 -7.56 -5.66 -47.52
CA LEU A 210 -8.76 -5.30 -46.75
C LEU A 210 -8.98 -3.78 -46.73
N PRO A 211 -10.24 -3.29 -46.85
CA PRO A 211 -10.58 -1.87 -46.72
C PRO A 211 -10.15 -1.30 -45.36
N GLU A 212 -9.76 -0.03 -45.30
CA GLU A 212 -9.25 0.65 -44.09
C GLU A 212 -10.18 0.54 -42.86
N ALA A 213 -11.47 0.33 -43.06
CA ALA A 213 -12.45 0.13 -41.98
C ALA A 213 -12.22 -1.18 -41.18
N GLU A 214 -11.83 -2.26 -41.84
CA GLU A 214 -11.56 -3.55 -41.18
C GLU A 214 -10.17 -3.57 -40.52
N LYS A 215 -9.21 -2.80 -41.05
CA LYS A 215 -7.95 -2.51 -40.36
C LYS A 215 -8.19 -1.77 -39.04
N GLY A 216 -9.17 -0.87 -39.00
CA GLY A 216 -9.59 -0.16 -37.78
C GLY A 216 -10.17 -1.06 -36.69
N GLU A 217 -10.93 -2.11 -37.05
CA GLU A 217 -11.45 -3.09 -36.07
C GLU A 217 -10.36 -4.01 -35.51
N ILE A 218 -9.38 -4.38 -36.35
CA ILE A 218 -8.22 -5.16 -35.92
C ILE A 218 -7.32 -4.30 -35.02
N ASP A 219 -7.05 -3.05 -35.38
CA ASP A 219 -6.31 -2.10 -34.52
C ASP A 219 -7.05 -1.81 -33.21
N ALA A 220 -8.38 -1.79 -33.19
CA ALA A 220 -9.17 -1.68 -31.95
C ALA A 220 -8.99 -2.91 -31.05
N LYS A 221 -8.97 -4.13 -31.60
CA LYS A 221 -8.63 -5.36 -30.84
C LYS A 221 -7.18 -5.34 -30.34
N TRP A 222 -6.26 -4.75 -31.08
CA TRP A 222 -4.84 -4.66 -30.74
C TRP A 222 -4.51 -3.45 -29.82
N SER A 223 -5.38 -2.45 -29.73
CA SER A 223 -5.23 -1.29 -28.84
C SER A 223 -5.27 -1.66 -27.36
N HIS A 224 -5.86 -2.81 -27.01
CA HIS A 224 -5.85 -3.38 -25.67
C HIS A 224 -4.49 -3.97 -25.26
N ILE A 225 -3.56 -4.16 -26.21
CA ILE A 225 -2.27 -4.83 -26.01
C ILE A 225 -1.17 -3.84 -25.61
N GLY A 226 -1.40 -2.53 -25.73
CA GLY A 226 -0.33 -1.54 -25.74
C GLY A 226 -0.53 -0.25 -24.97
N GLN A 227 -1.33 -0.17 -23.89
CA GLN A 227 -1.18 0.92 -22.89
C GLN A 227 -1.99 0.68 -21.60
N THR A 228 -1.48 1.26 -20.52
CA THR A 228 -2.03 1.35 -19.16
C THR A 228 -3.51 1.79 -19.14
N LYS A 229 -4.44 0.85 -19.06
CA LYS A 229 -5.74 1.05 -18.40
C LYS A 229 -6.18 -0.20 -17.65
N THR A 230 -6.68 0.06 -16.45
CA THR A 230 -7.15 -0.84 -15.42
C THR A 230 -8.57 -1.36 -15.71
N ILE A 231 -8.80 -2.61 -15.28
CA ILE A 231 -10.08 -3.21 -14.83
C ILE A 231 -11.10 -3.56 -15.93
N GLY A 232 -11.19 -4.86 -16.24
CA GLY A 232 -12.32 -5.48 -16.95
C GLY A 232 -12.28 -7.01 -17.03
N THR A 233 -11.50 -7.68 -16.16
CA THR A 233 -11.02 -9.05 -16.42
C THR A 233 -11.32 -10.07 -15.32
N MET A 234 -12.29 -9.85 -14.43
CA MET A 234 -12.76 -10.92 -13.52
C MET A 234 -13.98 -11.65 -14.07
N GLU A 235 -15.01 -10.94 -14.52
CA GLU A 235 -16.23 -11.57 -15.07
C GLU A 235 -15.95 -12.37 -16.36
N LYS A 236 -15.07 -11.87 -17.23
CA LYS A 236 -14.65 -12.60 -18.44
C LYS A 236 -13.79 -13.83 -18.13
N VAL A 237 -13.02 -13.81 -17.05
CA VAL A 237 -12.18 -14.95 -16.64
C VAL A 237 -13.04 -16.05 -16.02
N GLU A 238 -14.03 -15.69 -15.21
CA GLU A 238 -15.02 -16.67 -14.71
C GLU A 238 -15.88 -17.27 -15.82
N GLN A 239 -16.28 -16.47 -16.82
CA GLN A 239 -17.01 -16.98 -17.98
C GLN A 239 -16.20 -17.98 -18.81
N ILE A 240 -14.90 -17.75 -19.01
CA ILE A 240 -14.03 -18.65 -19.77
C ILE A 240 -13.76 -19.95 -18.99
N LEU A 241 -13.59 -19.87 -17.67
CA LEU A 241 -13.42 -21.05 -16.81
C LEU A 241 -14.65 -21.97 -16.76
N ASN A 242 -15.85 -21.42 -16.98
CA ASN A 242 -17.11 -22.17 -16.98
C ASN A 242 -17.51 -22.73 -18.36
N GLN A 243 -16.75 -22.47 -19.43
CA GLN A 243 -17.04 -23.05 -20.74
C GLN A 243 -16.69 -24.55 -20.78
N ARG A 244 -17.64 -25.38 -21.24
CA ARG A 244 -17.50 -26.85 -21.36
C ARG A 244 -16.22 -27.28 -22.11
N ARG A 245 -15.81 -26.53 -23.13
CA ARG A 245 -14.59 -26.81 -23.92
C ARG A 245 -13.30 -26.79 -23.10
N PHE A 246 -13.24 -25.98 -22.03
CA PHE A 246 -12.04 -25.85 -21.20
C PHE A 246 -11.86 -27.02 -20.22
N ARG A 247 -12.95 -27.66 -19.79
CA ARG A 247 -12.92 -28.83 -18.90
C ARG A 247 -12.41 -30.09 -19.61
N GLU A 248 -12.63 -30.18 -20.93
CA GLU A 248 -12.19 -31.32 -21.76
C GLU A 248 -10.70 -31.22 -22.14
N ALA A 249 -10.18 -30.01 -22.38
CA ALA A 249 -8.78 -29.78 -22.74
C ALA A 249 -7.79 -29.96 -21.56
N ALA A 250 -8.26 -29.90 -20.31
CA ALA A 250 -7.42 -29.95 -19.11
C ALA A 250 -7.10 -31.37 -18.58
N GLY A 251 -7.49 -32.44 -19.27
CA GLY A 251 -6.99 -33.80 -18.99
C GLY A 251 -7.26 -34.35 -17.58
N LEU A 252 -8.27 -33.85 -16.87
CA LEU A 252 -8.66 -34.37 -15.56
C LEU A 252 -9.50 -35.64 -15.75
N ARG A 253 -8.86 -36.80 -15.61
CA ARG A 253 -9.56 -38.10 -15.53
C ARG A 253 -10.53 -38.07 -14.34
N VAL A 254 -11.81 -38.24 -14.65
CA VAL A 254 -12.86 -38.54 -13.67
C VAL A 254 -12.72 -40.02 -13.28
N PRO A 255 -12.56 -40.38 -11.99
CA PRO A 255 -12.63 -41.78 -11.58
C PRO A 255 -14.09 -42.28 -11.64
N PRO A 256 -14.32 -43.55 -11.97
CA PRO A 256 -15.66 -44.08 -12.19
C PRO A 256 -16.46 -44.15 -10.89
N THR A 257 -17.71 -43.73 -10.97
CA THR A 257 -18.76 -43.91 -9.98
C THR A 257 -19.08 -45.40 -9.80
N THR A 258 -18.91 -45.93 -8.59
CA THR A 258 -19.77 -47.03 -8.09
C THR A 258 -20.00 -46.88 -6.58
N GLU A 259 -21.28 -46.71 -6.29
CA GLU A 259 -22.11 -46.81 -5.08
C GLU A 259 -21.54 -47.14 -3.68
N ALA A 260 -22.20 -46.46 -2.73
CA ALA A 260 -22.50 -46.83 -1.35
C ALA A 260 -21.42 -46.63 -0.27
N ALA A 261 -21.43 -45.45 0.36
CA ALA A 261 -21.69 -45.34 1.80
C ALA A 261 -21.96 -43.87 2.19
N SER A 262 -23.03 -43.69 2.94
CA SER A 262 -23.60 -42.43 3.41
C SER A 262 -22.90 -41.83 4.65
N ILE A 263 -23.04 -40.50 4.81
CA ILE A 263 -23.02 -39.65 6.06
C ILE A 263 -21.67 -38.94 6.39
N PRO A 264 -21.60 -37.72 7.01
CA PRO A 264 -22.37 -36.46 6.88
C PRO A 264 -21.48 -35.21 6.58
N SER A 265 -22.17 -34.07 6.51
CA SER A 265 -21.75 -32.66 6.45
C SER A 265 -20.68 -32.15 7.45
N GLU A 266 -20.04 -31.04 7.04
CA GLU A 266 -19.39 -30.00 7.86
C GLU A 266 -18.39 -30.45 8.94
N ASP A 267 -17.08 -30.56 8.65
CA ASP A 267 -16.07 -30.49 9.75
C ASP A 267 -14.57 -30.31 9.38
N ILE A 268 -14.18 -29.92 8.16
CA ILE A 268 -12.74 -29.88 7.79
C ILE A 268 -12.11 -28.47 7.84
N VAL A 269 -12.88 -27.42 8.14
CA VAL A 269 -12.34 -26.05 8.34
C VAL A 269 -11.71 -25.86 9.74
N SER A 270 -11.73 -26.86 10.63
CA SER A 270 -11.38 -26.70 12.05
C SER A 270 -9.93 -27.03 12.47
N LYS A 271 -8.97 -27.24 11.56
CA LYS A 271 -7.59 -27.69 11.93
C LYS A 271 -6.44 -26.71 11.70
N MET A 272 -6.71 -25.41 11.66
CA MET A 272 -5.72 -24.41 12.09
C MET A 272 -6.17 -23.92 13.47
N PRO A 273 -5.28 -23.72 14.47
CA PRO A 273 -5.71 -22.99 15.64
C PRO A 273 -6.19 -21.62 15.14
N PRO A 274 -7.46 -21.24 15.38
CA PRO A 274 -7.87 -19.89 15.08
C PRO A 274 -6.92 -18.99 15.88
N VAL A 275 -6.28 -18.03 15.21
CA VAL A 275 -5.73 -16.89 15.94
C VAL A 275 -6.93 -16.32 16.67
N LYS A 276 -7.02 -16.56 17.98
CA LYS A 276 -8.08 -16.04 18.82
C LYS A 276 -8.03 -14.53 18.63
N ILE A 277 -8.97 -13.97 17.86
CA ILE A 277 -9.20 -12.53 17.87
C ILE A 277 -9.46 -12.24 19.34
N PRO A 278 -8.65 -11.40 20.00
CA PRO A 278 -8.87 -11.11 21.40
C PRO A 278 -10.28 -10.53 21.53
N ASN A 279 -11.17 -11.27 22.18
CA ASN A 279 -12.32 -10.66 22.81
C ASN A 279 -11.77 -9.96 24.05
N PRO A 280 -11.97 -8.64 24.19
CA PRO A 280 -12.86 -7.77 23.40
C PRO A 280 -12.20 -7.10 22.18
N ARG A 281 -13.00 -6.85 21.12
CA ARG A 281 -12.58 -6.07 19.94
C ARG A 281 -12.07 -4.69 20.38
N VAL A 282 -10.91 -4.29 19.89
CA VAL A 282 -10.38 -2.94 20.05
C VAL A 282 -10.45 -2.21 18.72
N ILE A 283 -11.21 -1.11 18.67
CA ILE A 283 -11.38 -0.26 17.49
C ILE A 283 -10.61 1.04 17.73
N PHE A 284 -9.62 1.32 16.88
CA PHE A 284 -8.85 2.56 16.93
C PHE A 284 -9.14 3.42 15.71
N SER A 285 -9.36 4.72 15.89
CA SER A 285 -9.42 5.67 14.78
C SER A 285 -8.82 7.02 15.15
N GLY A 286 -8.10 7.62 14.21
CA GLY A 286 -7.45 8.91 14.36
C GLY A 286 -8.08 9.99 13.48
N ILE A 287 -8.19 11.23 14.00
CA ILE A 287 -8.63 12.40 13.24
C ILE A 287 -7.67 13.58 13.44
N GLN A 288 -7.25 14.21 12.34
CA GLN A 288 -6.36 15.37 12.41
C GLN A 288 -7.08 16.60 12.99
N PRO A 289 -6.44 17.37 13.90
CA PRO A 289 -6.98 18.61 14.47
C PRO A 289 -6.95 19.73 13.42
N THR A 290 -7.91 19.68 12.52
CA THR A 290 -8.09 20.64 11.42
C THR A 290 -9.23 21.62 11.71
N GLY A 291 -9.58 21.78 13.00
CA GLY A 291 -10.75 22.53 13.46
C GLY A 291 -12.04 21.74 13.24
N VAL A 292 -13.16 22.45 13.13
CA VAL A 292 -14.49 21.85 13.00
C VAL A 292 -14.57 20.89 11.78
N PRO A 293 -15.08 19.65 11.95
CA PRO A 293 -15.35 18.74 10.84
C PRO A 293 -16.39 19.28 9.86
N HIS A 294 -16.23 18.96 8.57
CA HIS A 294 -17.26 19.22 7.57
C HIS A 294 -18.17 18.00 7.37
N LEU A 295 -19.27 18.19 6.66
CA LEU A 295 -20.28 17.16 6.38
C LEU A 295 -19.65 15.89 5.79
N GLY A 296 -18.73 16.02 4.83
CA GLY A 296 -17.98 14.87 4.31
C GLY A 296 -17.18 14.08 5.36
N ASN A 297 -16.63 14.72 6.41
CA ASN A 297 -15.99 13.98 7.51
C ASN A 297 -17.04 13.30 8.40
N TYR A 298 -18.14 14.01 8.65
CA TYR A 298 -19.24 13.52 9.47
C TYR A 298 -19.80 12.21 8.90
N VAL A 299 -20.15 12.20 7.63
CA VAL A 299 -20.75 11.03 6.98
C VAL A 299 -19.73 9.93 6.64
N GLY A 300 -18.47 10.31 6.37
CA GLY A 300 -17.45 9.35 5.99
C GLY A 300 -16.87 8.55 7.16
N ALA A 301 -16.94 9.07 8.39
CA ALA A 301 -16.37 8.40 9.56
C ALA A 301 -17.12 8.68 10.87
N LEU A 302 -17.41 9.95 11.19
CA LEU A 302 -17.83 10.32 12.55
C LEU A 302 -19.21 9.76 12.92
N ARG A 303 -20.16 9.71 11.97
CA ARG A 303 -21.47 9.09 12.16
C ARG A 303 -21.33 7.60 12.51
N GLN A 304 -20.40 6.91 11.85
CA GLN A 304 -20.10 5.51 12.17
C GLN A 304 -19.49 5.37 13.57
N TRP A 305 -18.62 6.28 13.99
CA TRP A 305 -18.08 6.25 15.35
C TRP A 305 -19.18 6.34 16.40
N VAL A 306 -20.17 7.23 16.21
CA VAL A 306 -21.34 7.32 17.09
C VAL A 306 -22.14 6.03 17.08
N GLN A 307 -22.34 5.42 15.90
CA GLN A 307 -23.06 4.16 15.75
C GLN A 307 -22.36 2.99 16.46
N LEU A 308 -21.03 2.89 16.35
CA LEU A 308 -20.22 1.83 16.98
C LEU A 308 -20.36 1.82 18.50
N GLN A 309 -20.57 2.98 19.13
CA GLN A 309 -20.86 3.05 20.57
C GLN A 309 -22.10 2.26 20.98
N ARG A 310 -23.09 2.18 20.07
CA ARG A 310 -24.38 1.51 20.29
C ARG A 310 -24.37 0.06 19.81
N THR A 311 -23.78 -0.19 18.63
CA THR A 311 -23.84 -1.51 17.99
C THR A 311 -22.82 -2.50 18.54
N GLU A 312 -21.72 -2.01 19.13
CA GLU A 312 -20.63 -2.86 19.62
C GLU A 312 -20.39 -2.59 21.12
N PRO A 313 -21.33 -2.83 22.04
CA PRO A 313 -21.24 -2.43 23.44
C PRO A 313 -20.00 -2.98 24.17
N ASP A 314 -19.53 -4.17 23.80
CA ASP A 314 -18.38 -4.83 24.41
C ASP A 314 -17.02 -4.41 23.81
N ALA A 315 -17.03 -3.68 22.69
CA ALA A 315 -15.79 -3.26 22.03
C ALA A 315 -15.13 -2.08 22.77
N LYS A 316 -13.80 -2.08 22.85
CA LYS A 316 -13.02 -0.93 23.30
C LYS A 316 -12.89 0.07 22.16
N LEU A 317 -13.52 1.23 22.30
CA LEU A 317 -13.48 2.31 21.30
C LEU A 317 -12.43 3.34 21.70
N ILE A 318 -11.47 3.59 20.81
CA ILE A 318 -10.35 4.50 21.04
C ILE A 318 -10.28 5.50 19.88
N TYR A 319 -10.52 6.77 20.20
CA TYR A 319 -10.50 7.86 19.24
C TYR A 319 -9.39 8.86 19.60
N SER A 320 -8.46 9.07 18.69
CA SER A 320 -7.31 9.95 18.91
C SER A 320 -7.41 11.19 18.02
N ILE A 321 -7.21 12.36 18.62
CA ILE A 321 -6.97 13.60 17.88
C ILE A 321 -5.47 13.67 17.62
N VAL A 322 -5.08 13.40 16.37
CA VAL A 322 -3.69 13.16 15.96
C VAL A 322 -2.91 14.43 15.68
N ASP A 323 -2.48 15.11 16.73
CA ASP A 323 -1.75 16.36 16.67
C ASP A 323 -0.28 16.23 16.30
N LEU A 324 0.38 15.09 16.57
CA LEU A 324 1.73 14.82 16.05
C LEU A 324 1.73 14.68 14.52
N HIS A 325 0.67 14.09 13.96
CA HIS A 325 0.48 14.05 12.50
C HIS A 325 0.27 15.46 11.91
N ALA A 326 -0.38 16.37 12.63
CA ALA A 326 -0.67 17.72 12.13
C ALA A 326 0.60 18.58 11.95
N ILE A 327 1.63 18.35 12.77
CA ILE A 327 2.90 19.11 12.74
C ILE A 327 3.91 18.59 11.68
N THR A 328 3.56 17.53 10.93
CA THR A 328 4.31 17.15 9.72
C THR A 328 4.34 18.30 8.70
N MET A 329 3.33 19.17 8.75
CA MET A 329 3.30 20.47 8.08
C MET A 329 3.40 21.60 9.13
N PRO A 330 4.01 22.76 8.80
CA PRO A 330 4.08 23.89 9.73
C PRO A 330 2.69 24.33 10.20
N GLN A 331 2.50 24.44 11.51
CA GLN A 331 1.28 24.94 12.13
C GLN A 331 1.60 26.12 13.07
N PRO A 332 0.83 27.22 13.03
CA PRO A 332 0.91 28.24 14.06
C PRO A 332 0.49 27.64 15.42
N PRO A 333 1.30 27.75 16.50
CA PRO A 333 1.05 27.08 17.76
C PRO A 333 -0.33 27.39 18.38
N GLU A 334 -0.72 28.67 18.38
CA GLU A 334 -2.03 29.10 18.91
C GLU A 334 -3.20 28.50 18.12
N GLN A 335 -3.07 28.43 16.78
CA GLN A 335 -4.09 27.81 15.94
C GLN A 335 -4.19 26.31 16.17
N LEU A 336 -3.06 25.61 16.34
CA LEU A 336 -3.09 24.17 16.63
C LEU A 336 -3.76 23.89 17.98
N ARG A 337 -3.43 24.66 19.03
CA ARG A 337 -4.08 24.54 20.36
C ARG A 337 -5.59 24.75 20.24
N ARG A 338 -6.00 25.81 19.54
CA ARG A 338 -7.42 26.10 19.28
C ARG A 338 -8.10 24.97 18.51
N ARG A 339 -7.51 24.50 17.40
CA ARG A 339 -8.09 23.43 16.55
C ARG A 339 -8.19 22.09 17.26
N LYS A 340 -7.23 21.73 18.12
CA LYS A 340 -7.31 20.54 18.98
C LYS A 340 -8.56 20.59 19.84
N ARG A 341 -8.78 21.73 20.49
CA ARG A 341 -9.92 21.95 21.37
C ARG A 341 -11.26 21.97 20.60
N GLU A 342 -11.32 22.69 19.49
CA GLU A 342 -12.50 22.71 18.62
C GLU A 342 -12.83 21.30 18.11
N ALA A 343 -11.83 20.50 17.74
CA ALA A 343 -12.03 19.11 17.33
C ALA A 343 -12.58 18.25 18.49
N LEU A 344 -12.05 18.41 19.70
CA LEU A 344 -12.55 17.70 20.89
C LEU A 344 -14.02 18.06 21.17
N ALA A 345 -14.35 19.34 21.21
CA ALA A 345 -15.72 19.83 21.41
C ALA A 345 -16.66 19.33 20.32
N ALA A 346 -16.23 19.34 19.05
CA ALA A 346 -17.01 18.83 17.92
C ALA A 346 -17.33 17.34 18.04
N LEU A 347 -16.37 16.51 18.45
CA LEU A 347 -16.59 15.07 18.63
C LEU A 347 -17.61 14.79 19.75
N LEU A 348 -17.51 15.51 20.87
CA LEU A 348 -18.48 15.41 21.97
C LEU A 348 -19.87 15.91 21.56
N ALA A 349 -19.94 16.99 20.76
CA ALA A 349 -21.18 17.56 20.25
C ALA A 349 -21.92 16.60 19.32
N ILE A 350 -21.19 15.89 18.45
CA ILE A 350 -21.73 14.85 17.56
C ILE A 350 -22.31 13.65 18.34
N GLY A 351 -21.91 13.45 19.60
CA GLY A 351 -22.44 12.39 20.47
C GLY A 351 -21.43 11.28 20.79
N ILE A 352 -20.12 11.53 20.65
CA ILE A 352 -19.12 10.67 21.27
C ILE A 352 -19.20 10.85 22.79
N ASP A 353 -19.43 9.74 23.49
CA ASP A 353 -19.54 9.69 24.95
C ASP A 353 -18.19 9.27 25.55
N PRO A 354 -17.50 10.13 26.33
CA PRO A 354 -16.22 9.80 26.97
C PRO A 354 -16.34 8.74 28.08
N GLY A 355 -17.55 8.41 28.52
CA GLY A 355 -17.84 7.25 29.35
C GLY A 355 -17.71 5.94 28.58
N ARG A 356 -18.09 5.93 27.30
CA ARG A 356 -18.11 4.75 26.42
C ARG A 356 -16.85 4.60 25.58
N ALA A 357 -16.26 5.69 25.11
CA ALA A 357 -15.08 5.72 24.26
C ALA A 357 -13.92 6.48 24.91
N THR A 358 -12.69 6.04 24.68
CA THR A 358 -11.50 6.77 25.09
C THR A 358 -11.18 7.83 24.04
N LEU A 359 -11.28 9.11 24.41
CA LEU A 359 -11.03 10.26 23.54
C LEU A 359 -9.85 11.08 24.09
N PHE A 360 -8.78 11.25 23.31
CA PHE A 360 -7.54 11.88 23.80
C PHE A 360 -6.74 12.57 22.69
N TYR A 361 -5.80 13.43 23.07
CA TYR A 361 -4.79 13.97 22.15
C TYR A 361 -3.61 13.01 22.02
N GLN A 362 -3.17 12.73 20.80
CA GLN A 362 -2.06 11.82 20.53
C GLN A 362 -0.79 12.20 21.31
N SER A 363 -0.42 13.48 21.34
CA SER A 363 0.75 13.98 22.07
C SER A 363 0.67 13.82 23.60
N SER A 364 -0.51 13.57 24.17
CA SER A 364 -0.67 13.34 25.61
C SER A 364 -0.25 11.93 26.04
N VAL A 365 0.08 11.04 25.09
CA VAL A 365 0.52 9.66 25.34
C VAL A 365 1.91 9.45 24.71
N PRO A 366 3.02 9.54 25.48
CA PRO A 366 4.38 9.46 24.92
C PRO A 366 4.71 8.14 24.22
N ALA A 367 4.00 7.07 24.57
CA ALA A 367 4.18 5.74 24.00
C ALA A 367 3.97 5.69 22.47
N HIS A 368 3.21 6.62 21.88
CA HIS A 368 3.07 6.73 20.41
C HIS A 368 4.44 7.01 19.75
N SER A 369 5.17 7.98 20.27
CA SER A 369 6.49 8.38 19.74
C SER A 369 7.55 7.32 20.04
N GLU A 370 7.48 6.69 21.21
CA GLU A 370 8.42 5.64 21.59
C GLU A 370 8.26 4.39 20.73
N LEU A 371 7.01 3.91 20.54
CA LEU A 371 6.76 2.77 19.67
C LEU A 371 7.11 3.08 18.21
N MET A 372 6.83 4.31 17.73
CA MET A 372 7.27 4.75 16.41
C MET A 372 8.78 4.57 16.22
N TRP A 373 9.60 4.93 17.22
CA TRP A 373 11.04 4.77 17.14
C TRP A 373 11.44 3.29 17.06
N ILE A 374 10.89 2.44 17.93
CA ILE A 374 11.18 0.99 17.93
C ILE A 374 10.76 0.35 16.60
N LEU A 375 9.58 0.69 16.10
CA LEU A 375 9.11 0.22 14.79
C LEU A 375 9.98 0.73 13.65
N SER A 376 10.52 1.95 13.74
CA SER A 376 11.45 2.48 12.73
C SER A 376 12.75 1.67 12.63
N CYS A 377 13.18 1.03 13.73
CA CYS A 377 14.37 0.17 13.75
C CYS A 377 14.15 -1.22 13.14
N THR A 378 12.89 -1.68 13.03
CA THR A 378 12.51 -2.97 12.43
C THR A 378 11.84 -2.82 11.06
N ALA A 379 11.35 -1.64 10.75
CA ALA A 379 10.82 -1.31 9.43
C ALA A 379 11.95 -1.42 8.41
N SER A 380 11.81 -2.36 7.47
CA SER A 380 12.70 -2.44 6.33
C SER A 380 12.61 -1.13 5.53
N SER A 381 13.73 -0.70 4.94
CA SER A 381 13.96 0.57 4.21
C SER A 381 13.08 0.83 2.97
N LYS A 382 11.94 0.13 2.85
CA LYS A 382 10.94 0.22 1.78
C LYS A 382 9.92 1.35 1.99
N LEU A 383 10.30 2.46 2.62
CA LEU A 383 9.50 3.68 2.52
C LEU A 383 9.67 4.21 1.08
N ASN A 384 8.79 3.73 0.19
CA ASN A 384 8.72 4.07 -1.22
C ASN A 384 8.64 5.58 -1.42
N LEU A 385 9.76 6.21 -1.75
CA LEU A 385 9.72 7.39 -2.60
C LEU A 385 9.58 6.87 -4.02
N GLY A 386 8.50 7.25 -4.71
CA GLY A 386 8.50 7.16 -6.17
C GLY A 386 9.71 7.94 -6.67
N GLU A 387 10.60 7.29 -7.43
CA GLU A 387 11.72 7.91 -8.13
C GLU A 387 11.23 8.78 -9.31
N GLU A 388 10.23 9.64 -9.07
CA GLU A 388 9.83 10.71 -9.98
C GLU A 388 9.78 12.01 -9.17
N SER A 389 10.96 12.55 -8.87
CA SER A 389 11.09 13.98 -8.64
C SER A 389 12.40 14.43 -9.25
N THR A 390 12.33 14.92 -10.48
CA THR A 390 13.34 15.83 -11.02
C THR A 390 13.57 16.95 -10.01
N ILE A 391 14.84 17.29 -9.79
CA ILE A 391 15.33 18.20 -8.75
C ILE A 391 14.82 19.66 -8.93
N ASP A 392 14.04 19.97 -9.96
CA ASP A 392 13.56 21.31 -10.30
C ASP A 392 12.18 21.71 -9.74
N ASP A 393 11.47 20.83 -9.01
CA ASP A 393 10.21 21.23 -8.39
C ASP A 393 10.43 21.98 -7.08
N LYS A 394 10.14 23.29 -7.07
CA LYS A 394 10.06 24.12 -5.85
C LYS A 394 9.09 23.58 -4.79
N GLN A 395 8.24 22.60 -5.12
CA GLN A 395 7.38 21.86 -4.18
C GLN A 395 8.08 20.68 -3.47
N ALA A 396 9.21 20.17 -4.00
CA ALA A 396 9.95 19.04 -3.45
C ALA A 396 10.59 19.35 -2.08
N GLY A 397 10.96 20.61 -1.82
CA GLY A 397 11.55 21.02 -0.54
C GLY A 397 10.64 20.82 0.69
N SER A 398 9.31 20.85 0.51
CA SER A 398 8.37 20.53 1.60
C SER A 398 8.16 19.02 1.79
N ARG A 399 8.36 18.23 0.72
CA ARG A 399 8.24 16.76 0.72
C ARG A 399 9.45 16.03 1.33
N LEU A 400 10.58 16.71 1.47
CA LEU A 400 11.84 16.16 2.02
C LEU A 400 11.92 16.19 3.56
N LYS A 401 10.85 16.59 4.26
CA LYS A 401 10.85 16.58 5.73
C LYS A 401 10.73 15.16 6.25
N LEU A 402 11.66 14.75 7.12
CA LEU A 402 11.68 13.43 7.76
C LEU A 402 10.32 13.04 8.35
N GLY A 403 9.59 13.99 8.95
CA GLY A 403 8.26 13.74 9.52
C GLY A 403 7.20 13.34 8.47
N LEU A 404 7.21 13.92 7.26
CA LEU A 404 6.30 13.50 6.19
C LEU A 404 6.72 12.16 5.56
N PHE A 405 7.99 11.79 5.70
CA PHE A 405 8.48 10.48 5.29
C PHE A 405 8.15 9.39 6.32
N SER A 406 8.24 9.69 7.61
CA SER A 406 8.09 8.71 8.69
C SER A 406 6.69 8.63 9.29
N TYR A 407 5.75 9.51 8.92
CA TYR A 407 4.38 9.45 9.46
C TYR A 407 3.66 8.11 9.26
N PRO A 408 3.88 7.28 8.21
CA PRO A 408 3.25 5.97 8.14
C PRO A 408 3.69 5.04 9.28
N VAL A 409 4.93 5.19 9.77
CA VAL A 409 5.43 4.47 10.95
C VAL A 409 4.76 4.98 12.22
N LEU A 410 4.57 6.30 12.34
CA LEU A 410 3.81 6.88 13.45
C LEU A 410 2.36 6.40 13.43
N GLN A 411 1.73 6.32 12.26
CA GLN A 411 0.37 5.80 12.11
C GLN A 411 0.29 4.31 12.49
N ALA A 412 1.30 3.50 12.13
CA ALA A 412 1.39 2.13 12.60
C ALA A 412 1.53 2.08 14.14
N ALA A 413 2.38 2.92 14.73
CA ALA A 413 2.52 3.00 16.18
C ALA A 413 1.20 3.37 16.87
N ASP A 414 0.44 4.33 16.31
CA ASP A 414 -0.86 4.74 16.85
C ASP A 414 -1.86 3.59 16.96
N ILE A 415 -1.88 2.71 15.97
CA ILE A 415 -2.76 1.55 15.90
C ILE A 415 -2.26 0.45 16.85
N LEU A 416 -0.96 0.15 16.80
CA LEU A 416 -0.37 -1.02 17.46
C LEU A 416 -0.17 -0.83 18.95
N VAL A 417 0.09 0.40 19.43
CA VAL A 417 0.30 0.68 20.85
C VAL A 417 -0.94 0.35 21.69
N HIS A 418 -2.13 0.41 21.09
CA HIS A 418 -3.38 0.04 21.76
C HIS A 418 -3.85 -1.39 21.43
N ARG A 419 -3.04 -2.20 20.73
CA ARG A 419 -3.42 -3.53 20.22
C ARG A 419 -4.74 -3.49 19.44
N ALA A 420 -4.91 -2.47 18.60
CA ALA A 420 -6.13 -2.31 17.84
C ALA A 420 -6.35 -3.53 16.91
N THR A 421 -7.50 -4.16 17.08
CA THR A 421 -7.93 -5.30 16.26
C THR A 421 -8.61 -4.85 14.97
N HIS A 422 -9.24 -3.67 14.98
CA HIS A 422 -10.00 -3.12 13.86
C HIS A 422 -9.70 -1.64 13.70
N VAL A 423 -9.55 -1.19 12.46
CA VAL A 423 -9.33 0.23 12.14
C VAL A 423 -10.29 0.64 11.03
N PRO A 424 -11.19 1.61 11.26
CA PRO A 424 -12.03 2.15 10.22
C PRO A 424 -11.18 3.06 9.33
N VAL A 425 -10.96 2.66 8.09
CA VAL A 425 -10.18 3.42 7.10
C VAL A 425 -10.94 3.56 5.79
N GLY A 426 -10.85 4.74 5.19
CA GLY A 426 -11.30 4.95 3.81
C GLY A 426 -10.38 4.24 2.80
N HIS A 427 -10.85 4.11 1.55
CA HIS A 427 -10.09 3.46 0.48
C HIS A 427 -8.68 4.09 0.28
N ASP A 428 -8.58 5.41 0.42
CA ASP A 428 -7.33 6.18 0.28
C ASP A 428 -6.25 5.82 1.32
N GLN A 429 -6.61 5.15 2.42
CA GLN A 429 -5.75 4.87 3.57
C GLN A 429 -5.44 3.37 3.74
N GLN A 430 -5.92 2.52 2.82
CA GLN A 430 -5.69 1.07 2.88
C GLN A 430 -4.20 0.71 2.82
N GLN A 431 -3.42 1.45 2.03
CA GLN A 431 -1.98 1.23 1.90
C GLN A 431 -1.24 1.46 3.22
N HIS A 432 -1.61 2.48 4.00
CA HIS A 432 -0.99 2.74 5.31
C HIS A 432 -1.36 1.67 6.34
N LEU A 433 -2.58 1.13 6.26
CA LEU A 433 -2.98 0.02 7.12
C LEU A 433 -2.22 -1.26 6.78
N GLU A 434 -1.98 -1.52 5.49
CA GLU A 434 -1.13 -2.65 5.07
C GLU A 434 0.31 -2.50 5.57
N PHE A 435 0.86 -1.28 5.53
CA PHE A 435 2.16 -0.98 6.13
C PHE A 435 2.17 -1.26 7.64
N ALA A 436 1.10 -0.95 8.38
CA ALA A 436 1.00 -1.32 9.79
C ALA A 436 1.05 -2.84 10.01
N ARG A 437 0.46 -3.64 9.10
CA ARG A 437 0.56 -5.12 9.14
C ARG A 437 1.97 -5.62 8.83
N GLU A 438 2.66 -4.95 7.92
CA GLU A 438 4.08 -5.22 7.64
C GLU A 438 4.94 -4.94 8.88
N CYS A 439 4.72 -3.82 9.58
CA CYS A 439 5.39 -3.52 10.85
C CYS A 439 5.17 -4.63 11.90
N VAL A 440 3.94 -5.14 12.03
CA VAL A 440 3.65 -6.27 12.93
C VAL A 440 4.42 -7.52 12.52
N THR A 441 4.43 -7.84 11.23
CA THR A 441 5.11 -9.03 10.70
C THR A 441 6.61 -8.96 10.97
N ASN A 442 7.24 -7.81 10.68
CA ASN A 442 8.66 -7.59 10.87
C ASN A 442 9.04 -7.62 12.36
N PHE A 443 8.29 -6.93 13.22
CA PHE A 443 8.52 -6.93 14.66
C PHE A 443 8.37 -8.34 15.23
N ASN A 444 7.28 -9.05 14.88
CA ASN A 444 7.03 -10.39 15.39
C ASN A 444 8.04 -11.44 14.89
N ALA A 445 8.57 -11.25 13.68
CA ALA A 445 9.64 -12.10 13.16
C ALA A 445 10.97 -11.88 13.90
N ALA A 446 11.26 -10.65 14.33
CA ALA A 446 12.48 -10.31 15.05
C ALA A 446 12.43 -10.69 16.53
N TYR A 447 11.30 -10.44 17.21
CA TYR A 447 11.21 -10.50 18.67
C TYR A 447 10.15 -11.46 19.22
N GLY A 448 9.45 -12.21 18.36
CA GLY A 448 8.37 -13.11 18.76
C GLY A 448 6.98 -12.48 18.62
N SER A 449 5.95 -13.32 18.63
CA SER A 449 4.55 -12.95 18.36
C SER A 449 3.91 -12.13 19.49
N HIS A 450 4.20 -10.83 19.56
CA HIS A 450 3.72 -9.93 20.61
C HIS A 450 2.70 -8.90 20.14
N LEU A 451 2.79 -8.47 18.88
CA LEU A 451 1.87 -7.51 18.27
C LEU A 451 0.78 -8.22 17.45
N VAL A 452 -0.41 -7.63 17.43
CA VAL A 452 -1.58 -8.15 16.71
C VAL A 452 -1.79 -7.34 15.43
N SER A 453 -2.03 -8.05 14.32
CA SER A 453 -2.28 -7.41 13.02
C SER A 453 -3.72 -6.86 12.95
N PRO A 454 -3.91 -5.55 12.65
CA PRO A 454 -5.22 -4.94 12.60
C PRO A 454 -6.02 -5.33 11.34
N GLN A 455 -7.32 -5.53 11.48
CA GLN A 455 -8.26 -5.73 10.38
C GLN A 455 -8.86 -4.40 9.90
N THR A 456 -9.14 -4.32 8.60
CA THR A 456 -9.81 -3.17 8.00
C THR A 456 -11.29 -3.22 8.34
N LEU A 457 -11.84 -2.15 8.89
CA LEU A 457 -13.29 -1.95 8.98
C LEU A 457 -13.69 -0.97 7.87
N ILE A 458 -14.43 -1.43 6.86
CA ILE A 458 -14.83 -0.58 5.73
C ILE A 458 -16.15 0.10 6.08
N PRO A 459 -16.18 1.44 6.27
CA PRO A 459 -17.45 2.16 6.42
C PRO A 459 -18.29 2.08 5.15
N PRO A 460 -19.64 2.17 5.26
CA PRO A 460 -20.49 2.44 4.09
C PRO A 460 -20.01 3.73 3.43
N VAL A 461 -19.60 3.62 2.16
CA VAL A 461 -18.90 4.71 1.47
C VAL A 461 -19.90 5.77 1.03
N HIS A 462 -20.04 6.82 1.83
CA HIS A 462 -20.66 8.07 1.40
C HIS A 462 -19.57 9.09 1.10
N ARG A 463 -19.26 9.28 -0.18
CA ARG A 463 -18.29 10.28 -0.62
C ARG A 463 -19.03 11.56 -0.98
N VAL A 464 -18.95 12.55 -0.09
CA VAL A 464 -19.54 13.87 -0.34
C VAL A 464 -18.53 14.77 -1.06
N MET A 465 -18.95 15.33 -2.19
CA MET A 465 -18.15 16.24 -3.02
C MET A 465 -18.36 17.71 -2.61
N SER A 466 -17.48 18.58 -3.07
CA SER A 466 -17.58 20.03 -2.86
C SER A 466 -18.83 20.59 -3.54
N LEU A 467 -19.52 21.52 -2.86
CA LEU A 467 -20.73 22.16 -3.40
C LEU A 467 -20.43 23.08 -4.58
N ASN A 468 -19.21 23.65 -4.64
CA ASN A 468 -18.81 24.57 -5.72
C ASN A 468 -18.09 23.85 -6.86
N ASP A 469 -17.36 22.79 -6.54
CA ASP A 469 -16.67 21.94 -7.50
C ASP A 469 -17.06 20.48 -7.24
N PRO A 470 -18.15 20.00 -7.86
CA PRO A 470 -18.68 18.65 -7.65
C PRO A 470 -17.74 17.52 -8.07
N THR A 471 -16.65 17.82 -8.79
CA THR A 471 -15.63 16.81 -9.17
C THR A 471 -14.59 16.59 -8.08
N SER A 472 -14.44 17.55 -7.18
CA SER A 472 -13.48 17.52 -6.09
C SER A 472 -14.12 17.08 -4.78
N LYS A 473 -13.40 16.27 -4.00
CA LYS A 473 -13.83 15.89 -2.65
C LYS A 473 -13.96 17.14 -1.77
N MET A 474 -14.99 17.19 -0.92
CA MET A 474 -15.14 18.27 0.06
C MET A 474 -13.88 18.34 0.93
N SER A 475 -13.28 19.53 1.03
CA SER A 475 -12.01 19.75 1.72
C SER A 475 -12.05 20.99 2.61
N LYS A 476 -11.38 20.90 3.76
CA LYS A 476 -11.16 22.03 4.68
C LYS A 476 -10.23 23.09 4.11
N SER A 477 -9.27 22.70 3.27
CA SER A 477 -8.25 23.61 2.72
C SER A 477 -8.73 24.42 1.51
N HIS A 478 -9.96 24.18 1.04
CA HIS A 478 -10.50 24.92 -0.09
C HIS A 478 -10.77 26.39 0.31
N LYS A 479 -10.31 27.34 -0.53
CA LYS A 479 -10.36 28.79 -0.25
C LYS A 479 -11.79 29.30 0.01
N SER A 480 -12.76 28.78 -0.73
CA SER A 480 -14.16 29.18 -0.61
C SER A 480 -14.86 28.39 0.50
N GLU A 481 -15.40 29.07 1.50
CA GLU A 481 -16.20 28.43 2.57
C GLU A 481 -17.50 27.84 2.05
N LYS A 482 -18.06 28.40 0.96
CA LYS A 482 -19.27 27.90 0.30
C LYS A 482 -19.11 26.50 -0.30
N SER A 483 -17.87 26.04 -0.48
CA SER A 483 -17.59 24.68 -0.99
C SER A 483 -17.91 23.57 0.01
N ARG A 484 -18.06 23.89 1.29
CA ARG A 484 -18.18 22.91 2.39
C ARG A 484 -19.23 23.33 3.40
N ILE A 485 -19.92 22.34 3.95
CA ILE A 485 -20.83 22.51 5.08
C ILE A 485 -20.08 22.07 6.34
N LEU A 486 -19.92 22.94 7.32
CA LEU A 486 -19.42 22.58 8.64
C LEU A 486 -20.58 21.99 9.47
N ILE A 487 -20.28 21.04 10.34
CA ILE A 487 -21.31 20.44 11.21
C ILE A 487 -21.88 21.43 12.24
N THR A 488 -21.24 22.60 12.41
CA THR A 488 -21.64 23.67 13.32
C THR A 488 -22.19 24.90 12.56
N ASP A 489 -22.39 24.80 11.25
CA ASP A 489 -23.01 25.88 10.48
C ASP A 489 -24.46 26.11 10.99
N SER A 490 -24.91 27.36 10.96
CA SER A 490 -26.32 27.68 11.26
C SER A 490 -27.25 27.13 10.16
N PRO A 491 -28.55 26.92 10.45
CA PRO A 491 -29.52 26.57 9.42
C PRO A 491 -29.52 27.55 8.23
N GLU A 492 -29.31 28.84 8.51
CA GLU A 492 -29.22 29.90 7.51
C GLU A 492 -27.96 29.75 6.63
N ASP A 493 -26.81 29.43 7.23
CA ASP A 493 -25.56 29.18 6.51
C ASP A 493 -25.67 27.93 5.64
N ILE A 494 -26.25 26.85 6.17
CA ILE A 494 -26.48 25.60 5.43
C ILE A 494 -27.34 25.89 4.20
N LYS A 495 -28.46 26.60 4.39
CA LYS A 495 -29.36 27.01 3.30
C LYS A 495 -28.65 27.87 2.26
N ALA A 496 -27.86 28.86 2.69
CA ALA A 496 -27.13 29.73 1.77
C ALA A 496 -26.09 28.96 0.95
N LYS A 497 -25.35 28.03 1.59
CA LYS A 497 -24.32 27.21 0.94
C LYS A 497 -24.94 26.24 -0.08
N ILE A 498 -25.97 25.48 0.31
CA ILE A 498 -26.68 24.54 -0.58
C ILE A 498 -27.39 25.29 -1.71
N GLY A 499 -28.02 26.44 -1.40
CA GLY A 499 -28.63 27.31 -2.41
C GLY A 499 -27.64 27.72 -3.49
N SER A 500 -26.39 28.03 -3.09
CA SER A 500 -25.29 28.40 -3.98
C SER A 500 -24.56 27.22 -4.65
N ALA A 501 -24.93 25.97 -4.35
CA ALA A 501 -24.26 24.80 -4.91
C ALA A 501 -24.36 24.77 -6.44
N LYS A 502 -23.27 24.38 -7.11
CA LYS A 502 -23.15 24.34 -8.56
C LYS A 502 -23.98 23.18 -9.13
N THR A 503 -24.98 23.52 -9.93
CA THR A 503 -25.81 22.57 -10.70
C THR A 503 -25.69 22.87 -12.19
N ASP A 504 -26.11 21.93 -13.03
CA ASP A 504 -26.29 22.16 -14.46
C ASP A 504 -27.60 22.91 -14.76
N SER A 505 -27.81 23.23 -16.03
CA SER A 505 -29.01 23.90 -16.55
C SER A 505 -30.00 22.92 -17.22
N ILE A 506 -29.86 21.62 -16.99
CA ILE A 506 -30.71 20.59 -17.60
C ILE A 506 -32.01 20.47 -16.77
N PRO A 507 -33.20 20.49 -17.40
CA PRO A 507 -34.47 20.29 -16.71
C PRO A 507 -34.56 18.92 -16.03
N GLY A 508 -35.31 18.86 -14.92
CA GLY A 508 -35.53 17.64 -14.16
C GLY A 508 -34.30 17.14 -13.40
N ILE A 509 -34.51 16.09 -12.61
CA ILE A 509 -33.48 15.47 -11.77
C ILE A 509 -33.13 14.10 -12.33
N THR A 510 -31.85 13.88 -12.63
CA THR A 510 -31.32 12.58 -13.04
C THR A 510 -29.98 12.33 -12.37
N TYR A 511 -29.69 11.08 -12.03
CA TYR A 511 -28.44 10.69 -11.41
C TYR A 511 -27.40 10.33 -12.47
N ASN A 512 -26.34 11.12 -12.59
CA ASN A 512 -25.18 10.82 -13.43
C ASN A 512 -23.93 11.52 -12.87
N GLN A 513 -23.00 10.76 -12.30
CA GLN A 513 -21.80 11.31 -11.67
C GLN A 513 -20.81 11.94 -12.66
N THR A 514 -20.89 11.61 -13.95
CA THR A 514 -19.99 12.14 -14.98
C THR A 514 -20.58 13.37 -15.65
N GLU A 515 -21.84 13.31 -16.07
CA GLU A 515 -22.49 14.38 -16.83
C GLU A 515 -23.18 15.41 -15.92
N ARG A 516 -23.73 14.98 -14.78
CA ARG A 516 -24.47 15.80 -13.81
C ARG A 516 -23.91 15.65 -12.39
N PRO A 517 -22.61 15.92 -12.16
CA PRO A 517 -21.97 15.65 -10.87
C PRO A 517 -22.56 16.51 -9.74
N GLY A 518 -23.03 17.72 -10.02
CA GLY A 518 -23.65 18.59 -9.03
C GLY A 518 -24.98 18.06 -8.49
N ILE A 519 -25.87 17.63 -9.40
CA ILE A 519 -27.17 17.05 -9.03
C ILE A 519 -26.98 15.70 -8.33
N SER A 520 -26.08 14.86 -8.85
CA SER A 520 -25.75 13.57 -8.24
C SER A 520 -25.19 13.74 -6.82
N ASN A 521 -24.32 14.73 -6.59
CA ASN A 521 -23.81 15.03 -5.25
C ASN A 521 -24.91 15.49 -4.29
N LEU A 522 -25.90 16.28 -4.75
CA LEU A 522 -27.04 16.70 -3.92
C LEU A 522 -27.95 15.51 -3.58
N LEU A 523 -28.20 14.62 -4.53
CA LEU A 523 -28.94 13.37 -4.30
C LEU A 523 -28.20 12.44 -3.34
N ASP A 524 -26.87 12.34 -3.47
CA ASP A 524 -26.04 11.57 -2.53
C ASP A 524 -26.11 12.18 -1.13
N ILE A 525 -26.09 13.50 -0.98
CA ILE A 525 -26.29 14.15 0.32
C ILE A 525 -27.70 13.87 0.87
N LEU A 526 -28.73 13.92 0.04
CA LEU A 526 -30.11 13.62 0.45
C LEU A 526 -30.23 12.16 0.94
N SER A 527 -29.63 11.22 0.21
CA SER A 527 -29.64 9.78 0.53
C SER A 527 -29.08 9.45 1.91
N ILE A 528 -28.12 10.24 2.39
CA ILE A 528 -27.48 10.04 3.69
C ILE A 528 -28.49 10.23 4.83
N PHE A 529 -29.40 11.19 4.68
CA PHE A 529 -30.38 11.58 5.69
C PHE A 529 -31.78 11.03 5.40
N ASP A 530 -31.92 10.24 4.33
CA ASP A 530 -33.17 9.59 3.98
C ASP A 530 -33.54 8.51 5.03
N PRO A 531 -34.71 8.60 5.69
CA PRO A 531 -35.14 7.61 6.68
C PRO A 531 -35.32 6.21 6.09
N GLU A 532 -35.65 6.12 4.81
CA GLU A 532 -35.84 4.85 4.08
C GLU A 532 -34.51 4.26 3.57
N GLY A 533 -33.41 5.01 3.66
CA GLY A 533 -32.09 4.56 3.22
C GLY A 533 -31.97 4.35 1.71
N ARG A 534 -32.79 5.04 0.90
CA ARG A 534 -32.73 4.98 -0.57
C ARG A 534 -31.41 5.55 -1.07
N LYS A 535 -30.92 5.05 -2.21
CA LYS A 535 -29.69 5.57 -2.84
C LYS A 535 -29.99 6.78 -3.70
N GLY A 536 -28.96 7.54 -4.05
CA GLY A 536 -29.08 8.72 -4.92
C GLY A 536 -29.74 8.42 -6.28
N VAL A 537 -29.56 7.21 -6.81
CA VAL A 537 -30.22 6.74 -8.05
C VAL A 537 -31.74 6.62 -7.85
N ASP A 538 -32.15 5.93 -6.78
CA ASP A 538 -33.57 5.69 -6.48
C ASP A 538 -34.30 7.01 -6.19
N LEU A 539 -33.63 7.93 -5.48
CA LEU A 539 -34.16 9.27 -5.22
C LEU A 539 -34.29 10.09 -6.51
N ALA A 540 -33.42 9.90 -7.50
CA ALA A 540 -33.52 10.60 -8.78
C ALA A 540 -34.76 10.16 -9.56
N GLU A 541 -35.11 8.87 -9.51
CA GLU A 541 -36.32 8.35 -10.16
C GLU A 541 -37.58 8.92 -9.49
N GLN A 542 -37.61 8.93 -8.15
CA GLN A 542 -38.75 9.45 -7.39
C GLN A 542 -38.98 10.96 -7.59
N TYR A 543 -37.89 11.71 -7.73
CA TYR A 543 -37.93 13.17 -7.84
C TYR A 543 -37.60 13.66 -9.25
N SER A 544 -37.85 12.87 -10.30
CA SER A 544 -37.49 13.21 -11.68
C SER A 544 -38.05 14.55 -12.14
N ASP A 545 -39.26 14.88 -11.69
CA ASP A 545 -40.06 16.00 -12.19
C ASP A 545 -39.86 17.30 -11.40
N ILE A 546 -39.05 17.29 -10.33
CA ILE A 546 -38.82 18.50 -9.53
C ILE A 546 -37.72 19.37 -10.13
N SER A 547 -37.74 20.65 -9.79
CA SER A 547 -36.69 21.58 -10.17
C SER A 547 -35.41 21.40 -9.32
N PRO A 548 -34.22 21.72 -9.84
CA PRO A 548 -32.99 21.74 -9.04
C PRO A 548 -33.06 22.63 -7.81
N LYS A 549 -33.90 23.67 -7.83
CA LYS A 549 -34.16 24.53 -6.67
C LYS A 549 -34.92 23.77 -5.58
N GLN A 550 -35.98 23.06 -5.93
CA GLN A 550 -36.72 22.22 -4.97
C GLN A 550 -35.83 21.11 -4.39
N LEU A 551 -34.97 20.49 -5.21
CA LEU A 551 -33.98 19.52 -4.71
C LEU A 551 -33.05 20.17 -3.67
N LYS A 552 -32.55 21.38 -3.92
CA LYS A 552 -31.70 22.12 -2.96
C LYS A 552 -32.44 22.44 -1.67
N ASP A 553 -33.72 22.82 -1.74
CA ASP A 553 -34.54 23.09 -0.56
C ASP A 553 -34.72 21.80 0.27
N MET A 554 -35.05 20.67 -0.37
CA MET A 554 -35.15 19.37 0.30
C MET A 554 -33.84 18.91 0.94
N VAL A 555 -32.72 19.07 0.24
CA VAL A 555 -31.38 18.75 0.77
C VAL A 555 -31.06 19.65 1.97
N THR A 556 -31.47 20.92 1.93
CA THR A 556 -31.30 21.84 3.06
C THR A 556 -32.05 21.34 4.29
N ASP A 557 -33.33 21.01 4.14
CA ASP A 557 -34.15 20.53 5.26
C ASP A 557 -33.61 19.21 5.83
N ALA A 558 -33.18 18.29 4.97
CA ALA A 558 -32.58 17.02 5.38
C ALA A 558 -31.26 17.21 6.16
N VAL A 559 -30.38 18.10 5.69
CA VAL A 559 -29.09 18.38 6.36
C VAL A 559 -29.31 19.12 7.68
N VAL A 560 -30.22 20.11 7.72
CA VAL A 560 -30.56 20.85 8.95
C VAL A 560 -31.17 19.91 9.99
N GLY A 561 -32.12 19.05 9.59
CA GLY A 561 -32.70 18.04 10.49
C GLY A 561 -31.66 17.02 10.97
N GLY A 562 -30.78 16.56 10.08
CA GLY A 562 -29.75 15.57 10.40
C GLY A 562 -28.63 16.09 11.31
N LEU A 563 -28.38 17.40 11.32
CA LEU A 563 -27.38 18.05 12.17
C LEU A 563 -27.98 18.79 13.39
N ALA A 564 -29.29 18.67 13.60
CA ALA A 564 -30.00 19.36 14.67
C ALA A 564 -29.37 19.10 16.05
N GLY A 565 -29.21 20.16 16.84
CA GLY A 565 -28.64 20.11 18.19
C GLY A 565 -27.11 19.97 18.28
N ILE A 566 -26.41 19.60 17.20
CA ILE A 566 -24.94 19.49 17.21
C ILE A 566 -24.29 20.86 17.43
N ARG A 567 -24.77 21.89 16.73
CA ARG A 567 -24.27 23.26 16.85
C ARG A 567 -24.45 23.81 18.27
N ASP A 568 -25.64 23.66 18.83
CA ASP A 568 -25.96 24.22 20.15
C ASP A 568 -25.11 23.56 21.23
N LYS A 569 -24.98 22.23 21.19
CA LYS A 569 -24.10 21.48 22.09
C LYS A 569 -22.62 21.85 21.90
N TYR A 570 -22.18 22.09 20.67
CA TYR A 570 -20.82 22.54 20.40
C TYR A 570 -20.53 23.91 21.02
N LEU A 571 -21.43 24.87 20.83
CA LEU A 571 -21.31 26.21 21.42
C LEU A 571 -21.34 26.14 22.95
N GLU A 572 -22.28 25.38 23.52
CA GLU A 572 -22.36 25.13 24.96
C GLU A 572 -21.04 24.57 25.53
N LEU A 573 -20.42 23.61 24.83
CA LEU A 573 -19.15 23.00 25.25
C LEU A 573 -17.97 23.97 25.19
N LEU A 574 -17.99 24.94 24.27
CA LEU A 574 -16.98 25.99 24.21
C LEU A 574 -17.21 27.08 25.27
N ASP A 575 -18.48 27.43 25.52
CA ASP A 575 -18.88 28.49 26.46
C ASP A 575 -18.74 28.06 27.93
N LYS A 576 -18.88 26.77 28.25
CA LYS A 576 -18.67 26.21 29.60
C LYS A 576 -17.24 26.36 30.15
N GLY A 577 -16.33 26.97 29.38
CA GLY A 577 -14.96 27.23 29.77
C GLY A 577 -14.06 25.99 29.72
N ASP A 578 -12.80 26.18 30.10
CA ASP A 578 -11.71 25.21 29.92
C ASP A 578 -11.89 23.93 30.75
N GLY A 579 -12.54 24.03 31.91
CA GLY A 579 -12.56 22.96 32.91
C GLY A 579 -13.15 21.64 32.44
N TYR A 580 -14.26 21.64 31.68
CA TYR A 580 -14.89 20.40 31.25
C TYR A 580 -14.08 19.68 30.17
N LEU A 581 -13.70 20.39 29.09
CA LEU A 581 -12.93 19.80 27.99
C LEU A 581 -11.56 19.30 28.47
N ASP A 582 -10.90 20.03 29.36
CA ASP A 582 -9.63 19.62 29.96
C ASP A 582 -9.81 18.38 30.85
N SER A 583 -10.93 18.28 31.58
CA SER A 583 -11.22 17.08 32.39
C SER A 583 -11.43 15.84 31.53
N VAL A 584 -12.17 15.96 30.42
CA VAL A 584 -12.41 14.88 29.46
C VAL A 584 -11.11 14.45 28.81
N GLU A 585 -10.29 15.41 28.38
CA GLU A 585 -8.97 15.16 27.81
C GLU A 585 -8.07 14.42 28.79
N LYS A 586 -7.98 14.89 30.04
CA LYS A 586 -7.13 14.28 31.07
C LYS A 586 -7.53 12.85 31.37
N ILE A 587 -8.84 12.59 31.53
CA ILE A 587 -9.36 11.24 31.77
C ILE A 587 -9.09 10.33 30.56
N GLY A 588 -9.32 10.84 29.35
CA GLY A 588 -9.05 10.12 28.12
C GLY A 588 -7.57 9.77 27.95
N ALA A 589 -6.68 10.72 28.21
CA ALA A 589 -5.24 10.54 28.19
C ALA A 589 -4.79 9.49 29.21
N GLN A 590 -5.31 9.52 30.44
CA GLN A 590 -5.01 8.50 31.45
C GLN A 590 -5.44 7.09 31.02
N LYS A 591 -6.65 6.94 30.46
CA LYS A 591 -7.15 5.67 29.94
C LYS A 591 -6.30 5.16 28.76
N ALA A 592 -5.92 6.06 27.85
CA ALA A 592 -5.09 5.75 26.70
C ALA A 592 -3.66 5.38 27.10
N GLN A 593 -3.06 6.14 28.01
CA GLN A 593 -1.72 5.91 28.56
C GLN A 593 -1.63 4.53 29.20
N LYS A 594 -2.56 4.17 30.08
CA LYS A 594 -2.62 2.83 30.69
C LYS A 594 -2.65 1.73 29.63
N SER A 595 -3.51 1.88 28.62
CA SER A 595 -3.62 0.92 27.52
C SER A 595 -2.34 0.82 26.68
N ALA A 596 -1.62 1.92 26.53
CA ALA A 596 -0.40 1.99 25.75
C ALA A 596 0.78 1.39 26.54
N ASP A 597 0.86 1.66 27.84
CA ASP A 597 1.89 1.12 28.73
C ASP A 597 1.81 -0.40 28.86
N ASP A 598 0.61 -0.98 28.89
CA ASP A 598 0.42 -2.44 28.87
C ASP A 598 1.00 -3.11 27.60
N THR A 599 1.05 -2.38 26.48
CA THR A 599 1.67 -2.85 25.25
C THR A 599 3.16 -2.57 25.26
N MET A 600 3.55 -1.36 25.67
CA MET A 600 4.94 -0.93 25.69
C MET A 600 5.79 -1.71 26.67
N GLN A 601 5.26 -2.17 27.79
CA GLN A 601 5.98 -3.07 28.70
C GLN A 601 6.45 -4.33 27.95
N ILE A 602 5.53 -4.97 27.23
CA ILE A 602 5.84 -6.17 26.44
C ILE A 602 6.83 -5.83 25.32
N VAL A 603 6.64 -4.71 24.62
CA VAL A 603 7.54 -4.30 23.54
C VAL A 603 8.96 -4.03 24.07
N ARG A 604 9.10 -3.29 25.17
CA ARG A 604 10.39 -2.97 25.80
C ARG A 604 11.10 -4.24 26.26
N ASP A 605 10.40 -5.12 26.97
CA ASP A 605 10.95 -6.41 27.42
C ASP A 605 11.44 -7.25 26.23
N SER A 606 10.67 -7.29 25.14
CA SER A 606 11.02 -8.04 23.91
C SER A 606 12.26 -7.49 23.19
N VAL A 607 12.53 -6.18 23.27
CA VAL A 607 13.71 -5.56 22.65
C VAL A 607 14.89 -5.37 23.62
N GLY A 608 14.69 -5.65 24.91
CA GLY A 608 15.70 -5.56 25.96
C GLY A 608 15.91 -4.16 26.55
N LEU A 609 14.85 -3.35 26.63
CA LEU A 609 14.87 -1.98 27.19
C LEU A 609 14.28 -1.90 28.60
#